data_AF-A0A1F7L1U2-F1
#
_entry.id   AF-A0A1F7L1U2-F1
#
_cell.length_a   1.000
_cell.length_b   1.000
_cell.length_c   1.000
_cell.angle_alpha   90.00
_cell.angle_beta   90.00
_cell.angle_gamma   90.00
#
_symmetry.space_group_name_H-M   'P 1'
#
loop_
_entity.id
_entity.type
_entity.pdbx_description
1 polymer ?
#
loop_
_entity_poly.entity_id
_entity_poly.type
_entity_poly.pdbx_seq_one_letter_code
_entity_poly.pdbx_strand_id
1 'polypeptide(L)'
;MFHRRLRSLYKIILFFFLVAQLQFVTLLDLPIFTIPGTDIRLNPQRLSLLKPSALDGAGLSSASATLANPRLSFQGRVSTGYARGTNVITLATTPNTFGDINTNNLFPNDTVAVGINGNIPVASISSATVFTLKNALAVTVGATTNIYATQSGTLTLSFYTGAAIPVGGSIRIELPASNGSISGSNVDGAPDTTAATNTNGFDLNGMTNANVTCPNGAFAAGTLTAGAGGIGAPHIVSCNYSGAVGIPAGANLSIVIGSGTKPLVNPAPINTGHTQGLADVYPMTIYTKDAANGTGNNIESIQVRAAPIEGVLVTATVDETLSFQISGVAVGSTSFCGVAHTAGLTTTATSVPWGIVNSNYTADKNEAVQQLTVTTNAPTGYNVYAEENDQMGKDGVTCTGAAPSVGEYTFGSNTCIRDYANAATHTSATDWTAAPGSNYGFGYTLANQSGTDARFLYNNGGAYMAKQFADQENSESKYDTNADLMYNVGPVSGSSVYVCYRIHVPATQPAGFYFNKLKYTAVAKF
;
A
#
# COMPACT_ATOMS: atom_id res chain seq x y z
N MET A 1 82.50 -3.21 -21.80
CA MET A 1 81.32 -4.11 -21.66
C MET A 1 80.10 -3.70 -22.50
N PHE A 2 80.00 -2.46 -22.99
CA PHE A 2 78.85 -1.97 -23.79
C PHE A 2 78.82 -2.42 -25.26
N HIS A 3 79.97 -2.79 -25.85
CA HIS A 3 80.03 -3.16 -27.27
C HIS A 3 79.59 -4.61 -27.61
N ARG A 4 79.48 -5.50 -26.61
CA ARG A 4 79.00 -6.88 -26.85
C ARG A 4 77.47 -6.99 -26.92
N ARG A 5 76.71 -6.11 -26.26
CA ARG A 5 75.24 -6.19 -26.21
C ARG A 5 74.56 -5.69 -27.50
N LEU A 6 75.08 -4.65 -28.15
CA LEU A 6 74.52 -4.17 -29.43
C LEU A 6 74.75 -5.15 -30.60
N ARG A 7 75.84 -5.92 -30.60
CA ARG A 7 76.08 -6.95 -31.62
C ARG A 7 75.09 -8.12 -31.54
N SER A 8 74.60 -8.47 -30.35
CA SER A 8 73.54 -9.47 -30.20
C SER A 8 72.20 -8.95 -30.69
N LEU A 9 71.84 -7.71 -30.33
CA LEU A 9 70.57 -7.12 -30.76
C LEU A 9 70.51 -6.93 -32.28
N TYR A 10 71.61 -6.47 -32.90
CA TYR A 10 71.67 -6.30 -34.35
C TYR A 10 71.59 -7.64 -35.10
N LYS A 11 72.20 -8.71 -34.58
CA LYS A 11 72.08 -10.06 -35.13
C LYS A 11 70.66 -10.62 -35.02
N ILE A 12 69.97 -10.32 -33.92
CA ILE A 12 68.57 -10.72 -33.72
C ILE A 12 67.67 -9.96 -34.71
N ILE A 13 67.85 -8.65 -34.86
CA ILE A 13 67.08 -7.83 -35.80
C ILE A 13 67.34 -8.28 -37.25
N LEU A 14 68.60 -8.50 -37.63
CA LEU A 14 68.97 -8.97 -38.97
C LEU A 14 68.43 -10.38 -39.25
N PHE A 15 68.41 -11.26 -38.24
CA PHE A 15 67.80 -12.59 -38.35
C PHE A 15 66.29 -12.50 -38.58
N PHE A 16 65.57 -11.66 -37.83
CA PHE A 16 64.14 -11.44 -38.05
C PHE A 16 63.84 -10.76 -39.39
N PHE A 17 64.69 -9.85 -39.84
CA PHE A 17 64.55 -9.21 -41.16
C PHE A 17 64.76 -10.22 -42.30
N LEU A 18 65.75 -11.11 -42.19
CA LEU A 18 65.98 -12.21 -43.14
C LEU A 18 64.85 -13.25 -43.12
N VAL A 19 64.33 -13.62 -41.94
CA VAL A 19 63.18 -14.53 -41.79
C VAL A 19 61.91 -13.89 -42.35
N ALA A 20 61.73 -12.58 -42.21
CA ALA A 20 60.62 -11.84 -42.81
C ALA A 20 60.74 -11.71 -44.35
N GLN A 21 61.94 -11.82 -44.93
CA GLN A 21 62.13 -11.90 -46.39
C GLN A 21 61.94 -13.32 -46.95
N LEU A 22 61.91 -14.35 -46.09
CA LEU A 22 61.71 -15.76 -46.45
C LEU A 22 60.22 -16.19 -46.43
N GLN A 23 59.30 -15.26 -46.67
CA GLN A 23 57.84 -15.48 -46.68
C GLN A 23 57.32 -16.39 -47.82
N PHE A 24 58.20 -17.07 -48.56
CA PHE A 24 57.84 -18.12 -49.52
C PHE A 24 57.89 -19.55 -48.97
N VAL A 25 58.05 -19.74 -47.66
CA VAL A 25 58.08 -21.08 -47.05
C VAL A 25 56.83 -21.32 -46.20
N THR A 26 55.71 -21.59 -46.86
CA THR A 26 54.45 -22.02 -46.21
C THR A 26 54.44 -23.51 -45.81
N LEU A 27 55.60 -24.17 -45.71
CA LEU A 27 55.71 -25.63 -45.54
C LEU A 27 56.74 -26.10 -44.49
N LEU A 28 57.25 -25.23 -43.62
CA LEU A 28 58.09 -25.66 -42.50
C LEU A 28 57.36 -25.51 -41.16
N ASP A 29 57.20 -26.63 -40.45
CA ASP A 29 56.78 -26.67 -39.04
C ASP A 29 57.83 -25.96 -38.17
N LEU A 30 57.68 -24.65 -38.04
CA LEU A 30 58.53 -23.87 -37.15
C LEU A 30 58.03 -24.00 -35.71
N PRO A 31 58.90 -24.35 -34.75
CA PRO A 31 58.52 -24.49 -33.35
C PRO A 31 58.12 -23.16 -32.73
N ILE A 32 57.19 -23.20 -31.77
CA ILE A 32 56.82 -22.05 -30.93
C ILE A 32 58.07 -21.57 -30.19
N PHE A 33 58.42 -20.29 -30.34
CA PHE A 33 59.56 -19.70 -29.65
C PHE A 33 59.08 -18.80 -28.51
N THR A 34 59.70 -18.95 -27.34
CA THR A 34 59.45 -18.09 -26.17
C THR A 34 60.55 -17.06 -26.09
N ILE A 35 60.21 -15.77 -26.00
CA ILE A 35 61.21 -14.71 -25.88
C ILE A 35 61.91 -14.88 -24.52
N PRO A 36 63.25 -15.07 -24.49
CA PRO A 36 63.97 -15.32 -23.25
C PRO A 36 63.76 -14.21 -22.21
N GLY A 37 63.40 -14.59 -20.99
CA GLY A 37 63.11 -13.65 -19.89
C GLY A 37 61.68 -13.10 -19.88
N THR A 38 60.79 -13.65 -20.72
CA THR A 38 59.35 -13.32 -20.73
C THR A 38 58.51 -14.59 -20.88
N ASP A 39 57.23 -14.52 -20.53
CA ASP A 39 56.25 -15.57 -20.82
C ASP A 39 55.62 -15.42 -22.23
N ILE A 40 56.17 -14.54 -23.07
CA ILE A 40 55.63 -14.28 -24.40
C ILE A 40 56.07 -15.39 -25.35
N ARG A 41 55.10 -16.20 -25.79
CA ARG A 41 55.27 -17.26 -26.78
C ARG A 41 54.74 -16.80 -28.13
N LEU A 42 55.59 -16.81 -29.16
CA LEU A 42 55.21 -16.48 -30.52
C LEU A 42 54.99 -17.78 -31.31
N ASN A 43 53.77 -17.98 -31.81
CA ASN A 43 53.47 -19.01 -32.78
C ASN A 43 53.39 -18.38 -34.18
N PRO A 44 54.40 -18.56 -35.03
CA PRO A 44 54.44 -17.94 -36.36
C PRO A 44 53.32 -18.44 -37.29
N GLN A 45 52.71 -19.61 -37.05
CA GLN A 45 51.55 -20.08 -37.81
C GLN A 45 50.28 -19.26 -37.55
N ARG A 46 50.20 -18.54 -36.41
CA ARG A 46 49.05 -17.69 -36.06
C ARG A 46 49.25 -16.22 -36.45
N LEU A 47 50.42 -15.84 -36.96
CA LEU A 47 50.75 -14.50 -37.44
C LEU A 47 50.48 -14.35 -38.95
N SER A 48 49.32 -14.82 -39.42
CA SER A 48 48.89 -14.58 -40.80
C SER A 48 48.42 -13.13 -40.96
N LEU A 49 49.29 -12.27 -41.53
CA LEU A 49 48.92 -10.92 -41.98
C LEU A 49 48.13 -10.93 -43.31
N LEU A 50 47.98 -12.10 -43.94
CA LEU A 50 47.30 -12.27 -45.23
C LEU A 50 45.77 -12.43 -45.10
N LYS A 51 45.28 -12.69 -43.88
CA LYS A 51 43.87 -12.62 -43.49
C LYS A 51 43.79 -12.21 -42.02
N PRO A 52 43.86 -10.91 -41.68
CA PRO A 52 43.43 -10.49 -40.36
C PRO A 52 42.01 -11.02 -40.16
N SER A 53 41.73 -11.67 -39.02
CA SER A 53 40.35 -11.87 -38.59
C SER A 53 39.67 -10.50 -38.64
N ALA A 54 38.50 -10.43 -39.27
CA ALA A 54 37.72 -9.19 -39.27
C ALA A 54 37.68 -8.67 -37.83
N LEU A 55 38.14 -7.43 -37.62
CA LEU A 55 37.69 -6.73 -36.41
C LEU A 55 36.17 -6.73 -36.53
N ASP A 56 35.49 -7.32 -35.55
CA ASP A 56 34.09 -6.96 -35.31
C ASP A 56 34.08 -5.44 -35.23
N GLY A 57 33.55 -4.79 -36.27
CA GLY A 57 33.17 -3.39 -36.16
C GLY A 57 32.31 -3.30 -34.91
N ALA A 58 32.67 -2.42 -33.97
CA ALA A 58 32.00 -2.30 -32.69
C ALA A 58 30.49 -2.32 -32.94
N GLY A 59 29.80 -3.40 -32.57
CA GLY A 59 28.37 -3.52 -32.83
C GLY A 59 27.58 -2.46 -32.06
N LEU A 60 26.24 -2.54 -32.13
CA LEU A 60 25.37 -1.67 -31.34
C LEU A 60 25.82 -1.66 -29.87
N SER A 61 25.88 -0.49 -29.25
CA SER A 61 26.46 -0.32 -27.90
C SER A 61 25.52 0.42 -26.94
N SER A 62 25.79 0.30 -25.64
CA SER A 62 24.96 0.83 -24.55
C SER A 62 23.47 0.49 -24.71
N ALA A 63 23.19 -0.70 -25.27
CA ALA A 63 21.86 -1.12 -25.60
C ALA A 63 21.09 -1.53 -24.35
N SER A 64 19.85 -1.06 -24.20
CA SER A 64 19.00 -1.36 -23.06
C SER A 64 17.55 -1.58 -23.48
N ALA A 65 16.81 -2.30 -22.63
CA ALA A 65 15.39 -2.53 -22.75
C ALA A 65 14.73 -2.26 -21.39
N THR A 66 13.78 -1.33 -21.37
CA THR A 66 13.12 -0.88 -20.14
C THR A 66 11.62 -1.03 -20.28
N LEU A 67 11.01 -1.77 -19.34
CA LEU A 67 9.56 -1.88 -19.21
C LEU A 67 9.06 -0.77 -18.28
N ALA A 68 8.03 -0.04 -18.69
CA ALA A 68 7.36 0.94 -17.83
C ALA A 68 6.64 0.28 -16.65
N ASN A 69 6.17 -0.96 -16.85
CA ASN A 69 5.67 -1.83 -15.81
C ASN A 69 6.41 -3.17 -15.93
N PRO A 70 7.37 -3.50 -15.05
CA PRO A 70 8.11 -4.75 -15.11
C PRO A 70 7.39 -5.92 -14.42
N ARG A 71 6.13 -5.77 -14.01
CA ARG A 71 5.43 -6.84 -13.31
C ARG A 71 5.00 -7.95 -14.27
N LEU A 72 5.24 -9.21 -13.92
CA LEU A 72 4.66 -10.36 -14.64
C LEU A 72 3.14 -10.31 -14.62
N SER A 73 2.50 -10.68 -15.73
CA SER A 73 1.06 -10.91 -15.75
C SER A 73 0.69 -12.14 -14.94
N PHE A 74 -0.57 -12.22 -14.50
CA PHE A 74 -1.08 -13.41 -13.83
C PHE A 74 -1.79 -14.32 -14.84
N GLN A 75 -1.54 -15.61 -14.74
CA GLN A 75 -2.35 -16.63 -15.42
C GLN A 75 -2.54 -17.85 -14.52
N GLY A 76 -3.77 -18.15 -14.16
CA GLY A 76 -4.12 -19.36 -13.43
C GLY A 76 -5.35 -20.06 -14.02
N ARG A 77 -5.92 -20.99 -13.25
CA ARG A 77 -7.16 -21.69 -13.60
C ARG A 77 -8.05 -21.88 -12.39
N VAL A 78 -9.36 -21.94 -12.59
CA VAL A 78 -10.30 -22.33 -11.53
C VAL A 78 -10.13 -23.82 -11.19
N SER A 79 -10.08 -24.14 -9.90
CA SER A 79 -9.96 -25.51 -9.40
C SER A 79 -11.21 -26.36 -9.68
N THR A 80 -12.39 -25.75 -9.53
CA THR A 80 -13.70 -26.38 -9.75
C THR A 80 -14.59 -25.48 -10.61
N GLY A 81 -15.73 -26.01 -11.06
CA GLY A 81 -16.75 -25.17 -11.66
C GLY A 81 -17.39 -24.23 -10.63
N TYR A 82 -17.75 -23.02 -11.05
CA TYR A 82 -18.42 -22.04 -10.20
C TYR A 82 -19.68 -21.51 -10.89
N ALA A 83 -20.78 -21.45 -10.15
CA ALA A 83 -22.03 -20.89 -10.63
C ALA A 83 -21.98 -19.35 -10.70
N ARG A 84 -22.86 -18.77 -11.52
CA ARG A 84 -23.18 -17.33 -11.46
C ARG A 84 -23.45 -16.90 -10.01
N GLY A 85 -22.95 -15.73 -9.63
CA GLY A 85 -23.09 -15.20 -8.27
C GLY A 85 -21.94 -15.58 -7.33
N THR A 86 -21.04 -16.48 -7.73
CA THR A 86 -19.83 -16.79 -6.95
C THR A 86 -18.84 -15.62 -6.99
N ASN A 87 -18.25 -15.27 -5.85
CA ASN A 87 -17.19 -14.25 -5.75
C ASN A 87 -15.90 -14.75 -5.09
N VAL A 88 -15.88 -15.96 -4.52
CA VAL A 88 -14.65 -16.57 -3.98
C VAL A 88 -14.14 -17.60 -4.99
N ILE A 89 -12.90 -17.43 -5.41
CA ILE A 89 -12.27 -18.25 -6.45
C ILE A 89 -11.05 -18.96 -5.86
N THR A 90 -11.00 -20.29 -6.04
CA THR A 90 -9.86 -21.12 -5.67
C THR A 90 -9.13 -21.56 -6.94
N LEU A 91 -7.82 -21.32 -6.97
CA LEU A 91 -6.92 -21.71 -8.06
C LEU A 91 -6.69 -23.22 -8.10
N ALA A 92 -6.62 -23.77 -9.31
CA ALA A 92 -6.10 -25.11 -9.54
C ALA A 92 -4.60 -25.14 -9.25
N THR A 93 -4.14 -26.16 -8.52
CA THR A 93 -2.75 -26.27 -8.05
C THR A 93 -1.93 -27.34 -8.77
N THR A 94 -2.51 -28.04 -9.75
CA THR A 94 -1.82 -29.10 -10.48
C THR A 94 -0.62 -28.50 -11.24
N PRO A 95 0.63 -28.86 -10.89
CA PRO A 95 1.81 -28.30 -11.54
C PRO A 95 1.81 -28.60 -13.04
N ASN A 96 2.46 -27.75 -13.82
CA ASN A 96 2.85 -28.00 -15.21
C ASN A 96 1.75 -27.93 -16.27
N THR A 97 0.58 -27.37 -15.96
CA THR A 97 -0.40 -27.11 -17.02
C THR A 97 -0.27 -25.68 -17.54
N PHE A 98 -0.51 -24.60 -16.77
CA PHE A 98 -0.43 -23.24 -17.32
C PHE A 98 -0.18 -22.16 -16.24
N GLY A 99 0.90 -21.39 -16.36
CA GLY A 99 1.18 -20.19 -15.57
C GLY A 99 1.32 -20.39 -14.04
N ASP A 100 0.72 -19.47 -13.30
CA ASP A 100 0.63 -19.39 -11.84
C ASP A 100 -0.27 -20.48 -11.22
N ILE A 101 0.26 -21.15 -10.20
CA ILE A 101 -0.47 -22.11 -9.35
C ILE A 101 -0.88 -21.53 -7.99
N ASN A 102 -0.57 -20.25 -7.75
CA ASN A 102 -0.84 -19.55 -6.51
C ASN A 102 -1.15 -18.07 -6.80
N THR A 103 -1.62 -17.34 -5.80
CA THR A 103 -2.08 -15.95 -5.94
C THR A 103 -0.95 -14.92 -5.84
N ASN A 104 0.33 -15.32 -5.82
CA ASN A 104 1.43 -14.38 -5.52
C ASN A 104 1.60 -13.31 -6.61
N ASN A 105 1.07 -13.57 -7.81
CA ASN A 105 1.03 -12.63 -8.93
C ASN A 105 -0.29 -11.90 -9.12
N LEU A 106 -1.23 -12.04 -8.19
CA LEU A 106 -2.43 -11.23 -8.08
C LEU A 106 -2.33 -10.33 -6.87
N PHE A 107 -2.80 -9.09 -6.98
CA PHE A 107 -2.97 -8.12 -5.90
C PHE A 107 -4.41 -7.62 -5.83
N PRO A 108 -4.88 -7.13 -4.66
CA PRO A 108 -6.13 -6.38 -4.60
C PRO A 108 -6.15 -5.25 -5.63
N ASN A 109 -7.31 -5.08 -6.29
CA ASN A 109 -7.56 -4.19 -7.42
C ASN A 109 -6.95 -4.58 -8.78
N ASP A 110 -6.18 -5.66 -8.88
CA ASP A 110 -5.91 -6.22 -10.20
C ASP A 110 -7.23 -6.61 -10.87
N THR A 111 -7.33 -6.35 -12.17
CA THR A 111 -8.52 -6.70 -12.94
C THR A 111 -8.31 -8.05 -13.59
N VAL A 112 -9.13 -9.03 -13.20
CA VAL A 112 -9.08 -10.39 -13.72
C VAL A 112 -10.17 -10.63 -14.76
N ALA A 113 -9.87 -11.53 -15.70
CA ALA A 113 -10.85 -12.28 -16.46
C ALA A 113 -10.90 -13.72 -15.92
N VAL A 114 -12.11 -14.24 -15.70
CA VAL A 114 -12.38 -15.65 -15.34
C VAL A 114 -13.19 -16.27 -16.48
N GLY A 115 -12.49 -16.87 -17.44
CA GLY A 115 -13.06 -17.26 -18.72
C GLY A 115 -13.67 -16.06 -19.44
N ILE A 116 -14.96 -16.13 -19.76
CA ILE A 116 -15.69 -15.03 -20.41
C ILE A 116 -16.09 -13.91 -19.45
N ASN A 117 -15.94 -14.10 -18.13
CA ASN A 117 -16.20 -13.04 -17.15
C ASN A 117 -14.98 -12.10 -17.08
N GLY A 118 -14.93 -11.09 -17.94
CA GLY A 118 -13.86 -10.08 -17.94
C GLY A 118 -14.11 -8.92 -16.96
N ASN A 119 -13.06 -8.11 -16.74
CA ASN A 119 -13.13 -6.82 -16.04
C ASN A 119 -13.60 -6.88 -14.58
N ILE A 120 -13.21 -7.91 -13.84
CA ILE A 120 -13.59 -8.04 -12.43
C ILE A 120 -12.39 -7.73 -11.53
N PRO A 121 -12.44 -6.69 -10.67
CA PRO A 121 -11.35 -6.42 -9.75
C PRO A 121 -11.26 -7.47 -8.63
N VAL A 122 -10.04 -7.81 -8.23
CA VAL A 122 -9.78 -8.57 -7.01
C VAL A 122 -10.08 -7.70 -5.79
N ALA A 123 -10.88 -8.22 -4.86
CA ALA A 123 -11.21 -7.58 -3.59
C ALA A 123 -10.13 -7.86 -2.53
N SER A 124 -9.78 -9.13 -2.35
CA SER A 124 -8.85 -9.59 -1.33
C SER A 124 -8.19 -10.90 -1.71
N ILE A 125 -7.06 -11.19 -1.09
CA ILE A 125 -6.34 -12.45 -1.18
C ILE A 125 -6.35 -13.06 0.21
N SER A 126 -6.94 -14.24 0.31
CA SER A 126 -7.23 -14.88 1.61
C SER A 126 -6.27 -16.03 1.92
N SER A 127 -5.60 -16.57 0.90
CA SER A 127 -4.54 -17.57 1.04
C SER A 127 -3.72 -17.63 -0.25
N ALA A 128 -2.70 -18.49 -0.27
CA ALA A 128 -1.88 -18.74 -1.46
C ALA A 128 -2.66 -19.23 -2.69
N THR A 129 -3.91 -19.68 -2.56
CA THR A 129 -4.70 -20.21 -3.71
C THR A 129 -6.09 -19.62 -3.79
N VAL A 130 -6.49 -18.74 -2.87
CA VAL A 130 -7.87 -18.25 -2.77
C VAL A 130 -7.91 -16.73 -2.76
N PHE A 131 -8.67 -16.17 -3.69
CA PHE A 131 -8.93 -14.75 -3.78
C PHE A 131 -10.43 -14.48 -3.93
N THR A 132 -10.84 -13.27 -3.55
CA THR A 132 -12.23 -12.80 -3.64
C THR A 132 -12.33 -11.73 -4.71
N LEU A 133 -13.41 -11.76 -5.48
CA LEU A 133 -13.78 -10.77 -6.48
C LEU A 133 -14.65 -9.66 -5.87
N LYS A 134 -14.48 -8.41 -6.31
CA LYS A 134 -15.37 -7.31 -5.90
C LYS A 134 -16.78 -7.48 -6.44
N ASN A 135 -16.90 -8.02 -7.65
CA ASN A 135 -18.18 -8.35 -8.27
C ASN A 135 -18.25 -9.86 -8.48
N ALA A 136 -19.40 -10.45 -8.21
CA ALA A 136 -19.61 -11.86 -8.46
C ALA A 136 -19.58 -12.19 -9.97
N LEU A 137 -19.29 -13.45 -10.30
CA LEU A 137 -19.34 -13.96 -11.67
C LEU A 137 -20.74 -13.72 -12.27
N ALA A 138 -20.78 -13.11 -13.45
CA ALA A 138 -22.01 -12.84 -14.19
C ALA A 138 -22.58 -14.10 -14.85
N VAL A 139 -21.71 -15.07 -15.17
CA VAL A 139 -22.06 -16.35 -15.79
C VAL A 139 -21.26 -17.50 -15.18
N THR A 140 -21.83 -18.70 -15.22
CA THR A 140 -21.20 -19.94 -14.74
C THR A 140 -19.92 -20.24 -15.52
N VAL A 141 -18.89 -20.74 -14.83
CA VAL A 141 -17.63 -21.21 -15.42
C VAL A 141 -17.38 -22.67 -15.04
N GLY A 142 -16.79 -23.43 -15.96
CA GLY A 142 -16.43 -24.83 -15.73
C GLY A 142 -15.09 -24.96 -14.99
N ALA A 143 -14.79 -26.15 -14.47
CA ALA A 143 -13.47 -26.44 -13.91
C ALA A 143 -12.37 -26.20 -14.97
N THR A 144 -11.17 -25.82 -14.53
CA THR A 144 -9.99 -25.53 -15.39
C THR A 144 -10.13 -24.32 -16.32
N THR A 145 -11.23 -23.58 -16.24
CA THR A 145 -11.38 -22.29 -16.94
C THR A 145 -10.21 -21.36 -16.60
N ASN A 146 -9.61 -20.75 -17.62
CA ASN A 146 -8.48 -19.84 -17.46
C ASN A 146 -8.89 -18.60 -16.66
N ILE A 147 -7.97 -18.15 -15.82
CA ILE A 147 -8.02 -16.88 -15.11
C ILE A 147 -6.79 -16.10 -15.53
N TYR A 148 -6.92 -14.83 -15.86
CA TYR A 148 -5.75 -14.01 -16.09
C TYR A 148 -5.96 -12.56 -15.64
N ALA A 149 -4.88 -11.90 -15.25
CA ALA A 149 -4.82 -10.46 -15.09
C ALA A 149 -3.61 -9.95 -15.85
N THR A 150 -3.81 -8.93 -16.67
CA THR A 150 -2.74 -8.36 -17.49
C THR A 150 -1.94 -7.36 -16.68
N GLN A 151 -0.63 -7.50 -16.73
CA GLN A 151 0.31 -6.44 -16.39
C GLN A 151 0.91 -5.96 -17.69
N SER A 152 0.82 -4.66 -17.94
CA SER A 152 1.13 -4.10 -19.26
C SER A 152 1.77 -2.74 -19.13
N GLY A 153 2.51 -2.34 -20.15
CA GLY A 153 3.15 -1.04 -20.22
C GLY A 153 3.76 -0.78 -21.59
N THR A 154 4.61 0.24 -21.67
CA THR A 154 5.48 0.44 -22.83
C THR A 154 6.82 -0.25 -22.62
N LEU A 155 7.39 -0.77 -23.70
CA LEU A 155 8.77 -1.24 -23.77
C LEU A 155 9.60 -0.22 -24.54
N THR A 156 10.63 0.32 -23.89
CA THR A 156 11.56 1.26 -24.51
C THR A 156 12.89 0.58 -24.77
N LEU A 157 13.33 0.58 -26.03
CA LEU A 157 14.62 0.08 -26.47
C LEU A 157 15.51 1.27 -26.83
N SER A 158 16.72 1.33 -26.30
CA SER A 158 17.66 2.43 -26.57
C SER A 158 19.04 1.87 -26.86
N PHE A 159 19.75 2.41 -27.85
CA PHE A 159 21.09 1.96 -28.22
C PHE A 159 21.85 3.00 -29.05
N TYR A 160 23.16 2.82 -29.17
CA TYR A 160 24.02 3.57 -30.08
C TYR A 160 24.41 2.73 -31.29
N THR A 161 24.36 3.30 -32.50
CA THR A 161 24.88 2.65 -33.70
C THR A 161 26.41 2.56 -33.67
N GLY A 162 26.98 1.47 -34.14
CA GLY A 162 28.43 1.34 -34.32
C GLY A 162 28.86 1.53 -35.78
N ALA A 163 27.93 1.30 -36.71
CA ALA A 163 28.06 1.52 -38.14
C ALA A 163 26.93 2.44 -38.64
N ALA A 164 27.13 3.02 -39.82
CA ALA A 164 26.13 3.87 -40.42
C ALA A 164 24.91 3.06 -40.91
N ILE A 165 23.70 3.58 -40.70
CA ILE A 165 22.48 3.06 -41.34
C ILE A 165 22.32 3.79 -42.67
N PRO A 166 22.41 3.11 -43.83
CA PRO A 166 22.35 3.77 -45.13
C PRO A 166 20.96 4.36 -45.41
N VAL A 167 20.89 5.24 -46.41
CA VAL A 167 19.61 5.72 -46.95
C VAL A 167 18.78 4.52 -47.43
N GLY A 168 17.52 4.46 -47.00
CA GLY A 168 16.64 3.31 -47.29
C GLY A 168 16.86 2.10 -46.38
N GLY A 169 17.78 2.17 -45.42
CA GLY A 169 17.98 1.14 -44.39
C GLY A 169 16.86 1.12 -43.34
N SER A 170 16.96 0.22 -42.37
CA SER A 170 15.98 0.10 -41.29
C SER A 170 16.56 -0.43 -39.98
N ILE A 171 15.77 -0.29 -38.91
CA ILE A 171 15.96 -1.01 -37.65
C ILE A 171 14.92 -2.13 -37.63
N ARG A 172 15.31 -3.34 -37.22
CA ARG A 172 14.42 -4.47 -36.95
C ARG A 172 14.59 -4.93 -35.51
N ILE A 173 13.50 -5.17 -34.82
CA ILE A 173 13.47 -5.71 -33.47
C ILE A 173 12.69 -7.02 -33.51
N GLU A 174 13.26 -8.04 -32.89
CA GLU A 174 12.60 -9.31 -32.62
C GLU A 174 12.26 -9.38 -31.14
N LEU A 175 10.96 -9.32 -30.85
CA LEU A 175 10.41 -9.38 -29.50
C LEU A 175 9.86 -10.80 -29.26
N PRO A 176 10.26 -11.50 -28.18
CA PRO A 176 9.71 -12.80 -27.85
C PRO A 176 8.19 -12.76 -27.78
N ALA A 177 7.59 -13.78 -28.36
CA ALA A 177 6.15 -13.97 -28.40
C ALA A 177 5.83 -15.45 -28.35
N SER A 178 4.60 -15.75 -27.95
CA SER A 178 4.06 -17.10 -28.01
C SER A 178 2.61 -17.03 -28.38
N ASN A 179 2.11 -17.98 -29.18
CA ASN A 179 0.66 -18.18 -29.25
C ASN A 179 0.27 -18.88 -27.95
N GLY A 180 0.01 -18.10 -26.90
CA GLY A 180 -0.20 -18.57 -25.56
C GLY A 180 -1.32 -19.60 -25.44
N SER A 181 -1.32 -20.27 -24.31
CA SER A 181 -2.25 -21.35 -23.98
C SER A 181 -3.68 -20.89 -23.63
N ILE A 182 -3.92 -19.59 -23.46
CA ILE A 182 -5.22 -19.05 -23.07
C ILE A 182 -6.19 -19.02 -24.26
N SER A 183 -5.73 -18.49 -25.39
CA SER A 183 -6.55 -18.22 -26.58
C SER A 183 -5.93 -18.71 -27.90
N GLY A 184 -4.67 -19.15 -27.88
CA GLY A 184 -3.92 -19.51 -29.09
C GLY A 184 -3.53 -18.30 -29.94
N SER A 185 -3.64 -17.09 -29.41
CA SER A 185 -3.33 -15.82 -30.07
C SER A 185 -2.28 -15.07 -29.25
N ASN A 186 -1.35 -14.38 -29.93
CA ASN A 186 -0.31 -13.52 -29.34
C ASN A 186 -0.63 -12.02 -29.54
N VAL A 187 -1.88 -11.71 -29.84
CA VAL A 187 -2.38 -10.34 -30.08
C VAL A 187 -3.75 -10.06 -29.46
N ASP A 188 -4.22 -10.85 -28.52
CA ASP A 188 -5.61 -10.75 -28.03
C ASP A 188 -5.76 -10.03 -26.69
N GLY A 189 -4.65 -9.63 -26.08
CA GLY A 189 -4.63 -8.96 -24.80
C GLY A 189 -4.68 -9.91 -23.62
N ALA A 190 -4.63 -11.23 -23.81
CA ALA A 190 -4.38 -12.18 -22.75
C ALA A 190 -2.86 -12.39 -22.59
N PRO A 191 -2.34 -12.60 -21.38
CA PRO A 191 -0.92 -12.87 -21.22
C PRO A 191 -0.57 -14.27 -21.75
N ASP A 192 0.58 -14.35 -22.41
CA ASP A 192 1.11 -15.62 -22.89
C ASP A 192 1.95 -16.33 -21.82
N THR A 193 1.91 -17.68 -21.81
CA THR A 193 2.82 -18.54 -21.04
C THR A 193 3.20 -19.79 -21.84
N THR A 194 4.46 -20.22 -21.73
CA THR A 194 4.95 -21.54 -22.14
C THR A 194 6.09 -22.00 -21.22
N ALA A 195 6.73 -23.13 -21.54
CA ALA A 195 7.74 -23.79 -20.71
C ALA A 195 9.09 -23.08 -20.60
N ALA A 196 9.42 -22.17 -21.52
CA ALA A 196 10.73 -21.53 -21.57
C ALA A 196 10.65 -20.10 -22.11
N THR A 197 11.58 -19.25 -21.70
CA THR A 197 11.59 -17.82 -22.07
C THR A 197 11.87 -17.55 -23.55
N ASN A 198 12.44 -18.51 -24.28
CA ASN A 198 12.63 -18.43 -25.73
C ASN A 198 11.39 -18.84 -26.53
N THR A 199 10.41 -19.47 -25.87
CA THR A 199 9.14 -19.89 -26.45
C THR A 199 7.96 -19.18 -25.79
N ASN A 200 8.20 -18.32 -24.80
CA ASN A 200 7.23 -17.50 -24.09
C ASN A 200 7.46 -16.03 -24.47
N GLY A 201 6.53 -15.13 -24.20
CA GLY A 201 6.76 -13.75 -24.55
C GLY A 201 5.63 -12.78 -24.31
N PHE A 202 5.75 -11.64 -24.95
CA PHE A 202 4.82 -10.53 -24.83
C PHE A 202 3.66 -10.69 -25.80
N ASP A 203 2.47 -10.24 -25.41
CA ASP A 203 1.27 -10.18 -26.26
C ASP A 203 1.03 -8.74 -26.75
N LEU A 204 0.64 -8.59 -28.02
CA LEU A 204 0.48 -7.27 -28.63
C LEU A 204 -0.84 -6.58 -28.29
N ASN A 205 -1.82 -7.21 -27.65
CA ASN A 205 -3.07 -6.58 -27.22
C ASN A 205 -3.83 -5.86 -28.35
N GLY A 206 -3.78 -6.44 -29.55
CA GLY A 206 -4.34 -5.85 -30.77
C GLY A 206 -3.69 -4.53 -31.17
N MET A 207 -2.43 -4.28 -30.76
CA MET A 207 -1.64 -3.14 -31.22
C MET A 207 -1.54 -3.13 -32.74
N THR A 208 -1.42 -1.91 -33.26
CA THR A 208 -1.17 -1.62 -34.66
C THR A 208 0.14 -0.83 -34.80
N ASN A 209 0.50 -0.50 -36.05
CA ASN A 209 1.63 0.39 -36.35
C ASN A 209 1.59 1.73 -35.59
N ALA A 210 0.39 2.25 -35.26
CA ALA A 210 0.24 3.48 -34.50
C ALA A 210 0.73 3.39 -33.04
N ASN A 211 0.99 2.17 -32.55
CA ASN A 211 1.45 1.91 -31.19
C ASN A 211 2.97 1.70 -31.11
N VAL A 212 3.70 1.92 -32.22
CA VAL A 212 5.16 1.90 -32.25
C VAL A 212 5.66 3.31 -32.55
N THR A 213 6.51 3.83 -31.67
CA THR A 213 7.23 5.09 -31.88
C THR A 213 8.66 4.77 -32.28
N CYS A 214 9.00 5.05 -33.54
CA CYS A 214 10.37 4.96 -34.05
C CYS A 214 11.22 6.16 -33.62
N PRO A 215 12.56 6.11 -33.77
CA PRO A 215 13.43 7.21 -33.37
C PRO A 215 13.07 8.49 -34.12
N ASN A 216 13.31 9.65 -33.50
CA ASN A 216 13.07 10.95 -34.13
C ASN A 216 13.93 11.15 -35.40
N GLY A 217 13.47 12.02 -36.29
CA GLY A 217 14.16 12.37 -37.54
C GLY A 217 13.43 11.84 -38.77
N ALA A 218 14.18 11.33 -39.74
CA ALA A 218 13.63 10.83 -41.01
C ALA A 218 13.22 9.34 -40.96
N PHE A 219 12.88 8.82 -39.78
CA PHE A 219 12.25 7.52 -39.68
C PHE A 219 10.75 7.63 -39.98
N ALA A 220 10.23 6.69 -40.76
CA ALA A 220 8.80 6.52 -40.93
C ALA A 220 8.16 5.97 -39.64
N ALA A 221 6.82 6.01 -39.59
CA ALA A 221 6.07 5.30 -38.56
C ALA A 221 6.45 3.81 -38.55
N GLY A 222 6.56 3.23 -37.36
CA GLY A 222 6.97 1.85 -37.20
C GLY A 222 5.95 0.88 -37.79
N THR A 223 6.44 -0.22 -38.35
CA THR A 223 5.59 -1.36 -38.69
C THR A 223 5.68 -2.41 -37.60
N LEU A 224 4.54 -3.03 -37.29
CA LEU A 224 4.40 -4.08 -36.31
C LEU A 224 3.79 -5.30 -37.00
N THR A 225 4.47 -6.43 -36.92
CA THR A 225 4.00 -7.72 -37.44
C THR A 225 3.94 -8.71 -36.30
N ALA A 226 2.76 -9.30 -36.08
CA ALA A 226 2.59 -10.37 -35.11
C ALA A 226 3.43 -11.60 -35.51
N GLY A 227 3.92 -12.36 -34.54
CA GLY A 227 4.64 -13.60 -34.82
C GLY A 227 3.66 -14.60 -35.44
N ALA A 228 3.83 -14.92 -36.72
CA ALA A 228 3.02 -15.90 -37.43
C ALA A 228 3.80 -17.22 -37.54
N GLY A 229 3.38 -18.27 -36.83
CA GLY A 229 4.03 -19.58 -36.93
C GLY A 229 3.91 -20.51 -35.73
N GLY A 230 3.24 -20.10 -34.65
CA GLY A 230 3.13 -20.89 -33.43
C GLY A 230 4.17 -20.48 -32.37
N ILE A 231 4.35 -21.34 -31.37
CA ILE A 231 5.18 -21.09 -30.19
C ILE A 231 6.62 -20.70 -30.58
N GLY A 232 7.10 -19.55 -30.12
CA GLY A 232 8.48 -19.07 -30.32
C GLY A 232 8.73 -18.24 -31.58
N ALA A 233 7.71 -17.93 -32.40
CA ALA A 233 7.85 -16.97 -33.49
C ALA A 233 7.77 -15.52 -32.94
N PRO A 234 8.82 -14.69 -33.08
CA PRO A 234 8.85 -13.36 -32.46
C PRO A 234 7.89 -12.38 -33.13
N HIS A 235 7.40 -11.41 -32.36
CA HIS A 235 6.86 -10.18 -32.94
C HIS A 235 7.99 -9.39 -33.60
N ILE A 236 7.71 -8.86 -34.78
CA ILE A 236 8.67 -8.06 -35.55
C ILE A 236 8.23 -6.60 -35.53
N VAL A 237 9.12 -5.73 -35.06
CA VAL A 237 8.98 -4.28 -35.19
C VAL A 237 10.03 -3.77 -36.16
N SER A 238 9.64 -2.96 -37.13
CA SER A 238 10.58 -2.33 -38.07
C SER A 238 10.40 -0.82 -38.15
N CYS A 239 11.51 -0.09 -38.14
CA CYS A 239 11.55 1.36 -38.31
C CYS A 239 12.36 1.70 -39.57
N ASN A 240 11.69 2.17 -40.61
CA ASN A 240 12.30 2.47 -41.91
C ASN A 240 12.92 3.86 -41.90
N TYR A 241 14.16 3.98 -42.39
CA TYR A 241 14.83 5.26 -42.54
C TYR A 241 14.71 5.79 -43.96
N SER A 242 14.15 6.99 -44.12
CA SER A 242 13.94 7.65 -45.42
C SER A 242 14.63 9.01 -45.52
N GLY A 243 15.68 9.25 -44.72
CA GLY A 243 16.44 10.49 -44.78
C GLY A 243 17.28 10.60 -46.05
N ALA A 244 17.61 11.84 -46.45
CA ALA A 244 18.43 12.10 -47.62
C ALA A 244 19.91 11.73 -47.45
N VAL A 245 20.37 11.58 -46.20
CA VAL A 245 21.75 11.20 -45.83
C VAL A 245 21.66 10.06 -44.82
N GLY A 246 22.52 9.04 -44.91
CA GLY A 246 22.53 7.94 -43.96
C GLY A 246 22.75 8.39 -42.50
N ILE A 247 22.28 7.60 -41.55
CA ILE A 247 22.55 7.84 -40.12
C ILE A 247 24.00 7.47 -39.86
N PRO A 248 24.83 8.36 -39.28
CA PRO A 248 26.22 8.04 -39.00
C PRO A 248 26.36 7.00 -37.88
N ALA A 249 27.54 6.40 -37.77
CA ALA A 249 27.95 5.66 -36.57
C ALA A 249 27.92 6.59 -35.33
N GLY A 250 27.64 6.02 -34.17
CA GLY A 250 27.53 6.74 -32.89
C GLY A 250 26.19 7.43 -32.66
N ALA A 251 25.18 7.22 -33.50
CA ALA A 251 23.86 7.81 -33.33
C ALA A 251 23.10 7.13 -32.19
N ASN A 252 22.50 7.91 -31.28
CA ASN A 252 21.64 7.42 -30.22
C ASN A 252 20.19 7.28 -30.73
N LEU A 253 19.67 6.06 -30.71
CA LEU A 253 18.35 5.73 -31.23
C LEU A 253 17.50 5.11 -30.12
N SER A 254 16.22 5.48 -30.09
CA SER A 254 15.24 4.96 -29.14
C SER A 254 13.94 4.59 -29.84
N ILE A 255 13.40 3.42 -29.52
CA ILE A 255 12.13 2.89 -30.02
C ILE A 255 11.24 2.58 -28.83
N VAL A 256 9.97 2.98 -28.91
CA VAL A 256 8.94 2.64 -27.91
C VAL A 256 7.90 1.74 -28.54
N ILE A 257 7.64 0.60 -27.90
CA ILE A 257 6.61 -0.38 -28.29
C ILE A 257 5.51 -0.34 -27.24
N GLY A 258 4.27 -0.09 -27.68
CA GLY A 258 3.11 0.10 -26.82
C GLY A 258 2.75 1.57 -26.62
N SER A 259 1.50 1.80 -26.22
CA SER A 259 0.98 3.12 -25.83
C SER A 259 0.05 3.04 -24.62
N GLY A 260 -0.35 4.19 -24.06
CA GLY A 260 -1.33 4.22 -22.97
C GLY A 260 -2.73 3.68 -23.34
N THR A 261 -3.06 3.62 -24.63
CA THR A 261 -4.35 3.07 -25.12
C THR A 261 -4.25 1.61 -25.52
N LYS A 262 -3.08 1.15 -25.96
CA LYS A 262 -2.78 -0.24 -26.32
C LYS A 262 -1.37 -0.59 -25.82
N PRO A 263 -1.25 -0.95 -24.53
CA PRO A 263 0.03 -1.29 -23.94
C PRO A 263 0.45 -2.70 -24.38
N LEU A 264 1.76 -2.94 -24.39
CA LEU A 264 2.34 -4.27 -24.55
C LEU A 264 2.06 -5.08 -23.27
N VAL A 265 1.51 -6.29 -23.43
CA VAL A 265 1.18 -7.17 -22.30
C VAL A 265 2.41 -7.98 -21.94
N ASN A 266 2.80 -7.94 -20.68
CA ASN A 266 3.90 -8.75 -20.16
C ASN A 266 3.49 -10.22 -20.12
N PRO A 267 4.44 -11.15 -20.33
CA PRO A 267 4.19 -12.58 -20.15
C PRO A 267 3.67 -12.90 -18.75
N ALA A 268 2.94 -13.99 -18.63
CA ALA A 268 2.79 -14.70 -17.37
C ALA A 268 4.04 -15.58 -17.12
N PRO A 269 4.32 -16.00 -15.87
CA PRO A 269 5.51 -16.79 -15.56
C PRO A 269 5.61 -18.04 -16.43
N ILE A 270 6.83 -18.45 -16.77
CA ILE A 270 7.03 -19.73 -17.48
C ILE A 270 6.47 -20.90 -16.66
N ASN A 271 5.74 -21.80 -17.30
CA ASN A 271 5.01 -22.87 -16.59
C ASN A 271 5.92 -24.01 -16.08
N THR A 272 7.20 -24.01 -16.45
CA THR A 272 8.24 -24.90 -15.90
C THR A 272 9.50 -24.12 -15.58
N GLY A 273 9.99 -24.22 -14.34
CA GLY A 273 11.30 -23.67 -13.94
C GLY A 273 11.29 -22.21 -13.46
N HIS A 274 10.15 -21.52 -13.49
CA HIS A 274 10.02 -20.24 -12.81
C HIS A 274 10.16 -20.40 -11.30
N THR A 275 10.95 -19.53 -10.67
CA THR A 275 11.11 -19.46 -9.21
C THR A 275 10.66 -18.09 -8.76
N GLN A 276 9.69 -18.03 -7.86
CA GLN A 276 9.16 -16.74 -7.40
C GLN A 276 10.24 -15.89 -6.73
N GLY A 277 10.22 -14.59 -7.02
CA GLY A 277 11.27 -13.65 -6.62
C GLY A 277 12.50 -13.70 -7.51
N LEU A 278 12.50 -14.52 -8.56
CA LEU A 278 13.52 -14.54 -9.61
C LEU A 278 12.87 -14.20 -10.96
N ALA A 279 13.35 -13.14 -11.59
CA ALA A 279 12.80 -12.67 -12.85
C ALA A 279 12.97 -13.68 -13.99
N ASP A 280 11.96 -13.76 -14.86
CA ASP A 280 12.07 -14.45 -16.15
C ASP A 280 12.74 -13.51 -17.16
N VAL A 281 13.87 -13.92 -17.74
CA VAL A 281 14.68 -13.05 -18.59
C VAL A 281 14.41 -13.33 -20.08
N TYR A 282 13.78 -12.37 -20.76
CA TYR A 282 13.37 -12.46 -22.16
C TYR A 282 14.39 -11.76 -23.07
N PRO A 283 15.09 -12.50 -23.95
CA PRO A 283 16.03 -11.91 -24.90
C PRO A 283 15.32 -11.28 -26.09
N MET A 284 15.70 -10.07 -26.47
CA MET A 284 15.24 -9.40 -27.68
C MET A 284 16.44 -9.06 -28.55
N THR A 285 16.30 -9.19 -29.86
CA THR A 285 17.40 -8.87 -30.77
C THR A 285 17.07 -7.60 -31.55
N ILE A 286 17.99 -6.65 -31.52
CA ILE A 286 17.94 -5.43 -32.32
C ILE A 286 18.91 -5.62 -33.48
N TYR A 287 18.46 -5.32 -34.70
CA TYR A 287 19.23 -5.32 -35.93
C TYR A 287 19.20 -3.93 -36.57
N THR A 288 20.32 -3.51 -37.12
CA THR A 288 20.34 -2.49 -38.17
C THR A 288 20.51 -3.18 -39.52
N LYS A 289 19.77 -2.71 -40.53
CA LYS A 289 19.60 -3.35 -41.83
C LYS A 289 19.90 -2.38 -42.97
N ASP A 290 20.46 -2.89 -44.05
CA ASP A 290 20.81 -2.09 -45.23
C ASP A 290 19.63 -1.81 -46.16
N ALA A 291 18.47 -2.43 -45.92
CA ALA A 291 17.25 -2.23 -46.68
C ALA A 291 16.05 -1.96 -45.76
N ALA A 292 14.94 -1.52 -46.37
CA ALA A 292 13.71 -1.20 -45.67
C ALA A 292 13.00 -2.46 -45.14
N ASN A 293 12.00 -2.24 -44.28
CA ASN A 293 11.09 -3.23 -43.68
C ASN A 293 11.79 -4.32 -42.86
N GLY A 294 12.97 -4.04 -42.31
CA GLY A 294 13.74 -5.03 -41.57
C GLY A 294 14.28 -6.18 -42.44
N THR A 295 14.41 -5.94 -43.75
CA THR A 295 14.94 -6.90 -44.74
C THR A 295 16.38 -6.57 -45.11
N GLY A 296 16.97 -7.32 -46.05
CA GLY A 296 18.37 -7.10 -46.45
C GLY A 296 19.39 -7.65 -45.45
N ASN A 297 20.65 -7.26 -45.64
CA ASN A 297 21.78 -7.73 -44.85
C ASN A 297 21.77 -7.10 -43.46
N ASN A 298 22.21 -7.88 -42.46
CA ASN A 298 22.52 -7.34 -41.15
C ASN A 298 23.76 -6.46 -41.27
N ILE A 299 23.64 -5.21 -40.85
CA ILE A 299 24.80 -4.33 -40.65
C ILE A 299 25.37 -4.63 -39.26
N GLU A 300 24.53 -4.54 -38.23
CA GLU A 300 24.88 -4.83 -36.84
C GLU A 300 23.71 -5.51 -36.12
N SER A 301 24.01 -6.19 -35.02
CA SER A 301 22.99 -6.72 -34.13
C SER A 301 23.45 -6.75 -32.68
N ILE A 302 22.52 -6.59 -31.75
CA ILE A 302 22.75 -6.81 -30.32
C ILE A 302 21.54 -7.48 -29.68
N GLN A 303 21.80 -8.32 -28.68
CA GLN A 303 20.74 -8.86 -27.82
C GLN A 303 20.63 -8.01 -26.55
N VAL A 304 19.43 -7.47 -26.32
CA VAL A 304 19.03 -6.83 -25.06
C VAL A 304 18.07 -7.75 -24.31
N ARG A 305 17.82 -7.47 -23.04
CA ARG A 305 16.99 -8.33 -22.18
C ARG A 305 16.03 -7.48 -21.37
N ALA A 306 14.78 -7.92 -21.29
CA ALA A 306 13.80 -7.46 -20.31
C ALA A 306 13.55 -8.59 -19.32
N ALA A 307 13.40 -8.25 -18.04
CA ALA A 307 13.25 -9.22 -16.98
C ALA A 307 12.02 -8.87 -16.13
N PRO A 308 10.80 -9.21 -16.58
CA PRO A 308 9.62 -9.10 -15.74
C PRO A 308 9.76 -9.97 -14.49
N ILE A 309 9.24 -9.47 -13.38
CA ILE A 309 9.27 -10.15 -12.07
C ILE A 309 7.97 -9.91 -11.32
N GLU A 310 7.70 -10.69 -10.28
CA GLU A 310 6.59 -10.47 -9.38
C GLU A 310 6.66 -9.09 -8.72
N GLY A 311 5.49 -8.50 -8.46
CA GLY A 311 5.42 -7.34 -7.58
C GLY A 311 5.61 -7.75 -6.11
N VAL A 312 5.73 -6.76 -5.22
CA VAL A 312 5.67 -6.99 -3.78
C VAL A 312 4.37 -6.42 -3.23
N LEU A 313 3.51 -7.29 -2.68
CA LEU A 313 2.31 -6.87 -1.96
C LEU A 313 2.67 -6.52 -0.51
N VAL A 314 2.54 -5.24 -0.15
CA VAL A 314 2.75 -4.75 1.22
C VAL A 314 1.39 -4.38 1.81
N THR A 315 0.98 -5.05 2.89
CA THR A 315 -0.33 -4.85 3.53
C THR A 315 -0.22 -4.78 5.05
N ALA A 316 -1.17 -4.08 5.66
CA ALA A 316 -1.40 -4.05 7.10
C ALA A 316 -2.90 -4.06 7.39
N THR A 317 -3.27 -4.60 8.54
CA THR A 317 -4.63 -4.51 9.11
C THR A 317 -4.57 -3.63 10.35
N VAL A 318 -5.53 -2.73 10.51
CA VAL A 318 -5.66 -1.85 11.69
C VAL A 318 -6.87 -2.30 12.48
N ASP A 319 -6.68 -2.60 13.76
CA ASP A 319 -7.75 -3.05 14.65
C ASP A 319 -8.65 -1.89 15.10
N GLU A 320 -9.90 -2.21 15.39
CA GLU A 320 -10.86 -1.32 16.06
C GLU A 320 -10.45 -1.10 17.53
N THR A 321 -10.42 0.15 17.99
CA THR A 321 -9.91 0.51 19.33
C THR A 321 -10.79 1.51 20.08
N LEU A 322 -10.88 1.33 21.39
CA LEU A 322 -11.44 2.28 22.36
C LEU A 322 -10.62 2.23 23.65
N SER A 323 -10.18 3.39 24.12
CA SER A 323 -9.58 3.58 25.44
C SER A 323 -10.34 4.68 26.18
N PHE A 324 -10.68 4.42 27.44
CA PHE A 324 -11.36 5.36 28.33
C PHE A 324 -10.66 5.39 29.69
N GLN A 325 -10.40 6.59 30.20
CA GLN A 325 -9.72 6.81 31.47
C GLN A 325 -10.49 7.80 32.35
N ILE A 326 -10.55 7.50 33.65
CA ILE A 326 -10.99 8.42 34.70
C ILE A 326 -9.76 8.77 35.54
N SER A 327 -9.52 10.06 35.74
CA SER A 327 -8.41 10.59 36.54
C SER A 327 -8.95 11.49 37.65
N GLY A 328 -8.35 11.38 38.83
CA GLY A 328 -8.59 12.31 39.93
C GLY A 328 -7.90 13.66 39.70
N VAL A 329 -8.38 14.69 40.36
CA VAL A 329 -7.82 16.05 40.32
C VAL A 329 -7.39 16.45 41.73
N ALA A 330 -6.14 16.86 41.87
CA ALA A 330 -5.57 17.34 43.12
C ALA A 330 -6.00 18.77 43.44
N VAL A 331 -6.02 19.11 44.73
CA VAL A 331 -6.25 20.49 45.20
C VAL A 331 -5.08 21.42 44.85
N GLY A 332 -5.35 22.71 44.61
CA GLY A 332 -4.37 23.76 44.84
C GLY A 332 -3.78 24.49 43.64
N SER A 333 -4.59 25.04 42.71
CA SER A 333 -4.36 26.36 42.05
C SER A 333 -4.98 26.56 40.64
N THR A 334 -6.07 25.88 40.28
CA THR A 334 -6.79 26.15 39.01
C THR A 334 -8.29 26.29 39.23
N SER A 335 -8.97 26.89 38.26
CA SER A 335 -10.44 26.88 38.21
C SER A 335 -10.94 25.80 37.26
N PHE A 336 -11.91 25.01 37.70
CA PHE A 336 -12.60 24.02 36.89
C PHE A 336 -14.08 24.36 36.86
N CYS A 337 -14.70 24.24 35.69
CA CYS A 337 -16.12 24.57 35.52
C CYS A 337 -16.51 25.94 36.10
N GLY A 338 -15.61 26.94 35.94
CA GLY A 338 -15.83 28.30 36.44
C GLY A 338 -15.62 28.51 37.95
N VAL A 339 -15.28 27.47 38.70
CA VAL A 339 -15.10 27.53 40.16
C VAL A 339 -13.63 27.32 40.52
N ALA A 340 -13.09 28.17 41.39
CA ALA A 340 -11.72 28.05 41.87
C ALA A 340 -11.55 26.83 42.79
N HIS A 341 -10.56 25.99 42.51
CA HIS A 341 -10.23 24.77 43.25
C HIS A 341 -8.95 24.93 44.08
N THR A 342 -8.93 25.98 44.90
CA THR A 342 -7.72 26.44 45.63
C THR A 342 -7.51 25.69 46.94
N ALA A 343 -8.58 25.45 47.72
CA ALA A 343 -8.55 24.63 48.93
C ALA A 343 -9.62 23.50 48.89
N GLY A 344 -10.02 23.13 47.68
CA GLY A 344 -10.97 22.07 47.35
C GLY A 344 -10.54 20.65 47.71
N LEU A 345 -11.36 19.69 47.29
CA LEU A 345 -11.15 18.27 47.55
C LEU A 345 -10.24 17.62 46.51
N THR A 346 -9.35 16.73 46.95
CA THR A 346 -8.60 15.86 46.02
C THR A 346 -9.42 14.61 45.71
N THR A 347 -9.74 14.40 44.44
CA THR A 347 -10.41 13.17 43.98
C THR A 347 -9.39 12.15 43.48
N THR A 348 -9.82 10.91 43.33
CA THR A 348 -9.04 9.84 42.66
C THR A 348 -9.86 9.28 41.50
N ALA A 349 -9.32 8.34 40.73
CA ALA A 349 -10.07 7.67 39.67
C ALA A 349 -11.32 6.93 40.18
N THR A 350 -11.39 6.59 41.46
CA THR A 350 -12.44 5.73 42.04
C THR A 350 -13.20 6.36 43.21
N SER A 351 -12.90 7.61 43.58
CA SER A 351 -13.53 8.25 44.74
C SER A 351 -13.60 9.77 44.61
N VAL A 352 -14.74 10.31 45.03
CA VAL A 352 -14.98 11.74 45.33
C VAL A 352 -15.20 11.86 46.85
N PRO A 353 -14.14 12.06 47.65
CA PRO A 353 -14.24 11.98 49.10
C PRO A 353 -14.66 13.32 49.72
N TRP A 354 -15.96 13.57 49.81
CA TRP A 354 -16.52 14.82 50.35
C TRP A 354 -16.06 15.17 51.78
N GLY A 355 -15.72 14.16 52.59
CA GLY A 355 -15.34 14.38 53.99
C GLY A 355 -16.53 14.89 54.81
N ILE A 356 -16.34 16.02 55.51
CA ILE A 356 -17.41 16.66 56.29
C ILE A 356 -18.06 17.75 55.45
N VAL A 357 -19.33 17.52 55.07
CA VAL A 357 -20.19 18.51 54.42
C VAL A 357 -21.11 19.12 55.48
N ASN A 358 -21.21 20.46 55.51
CA ASN A 358 -22.14 21.18 56.36
C ASN A 358 -23.06 22.08 55.52
N SER A 359 -24.03 22.71 56.17
CA SER A 359 -25.03 23.55 55.48
C SER A 359 -24.53 24.94 55.06
N ASN A 360 -23.32 25.33 55.47
CA ASN A 360 -22.69 26.57 55.01
C ASN A 360 -21.89 26.26 53.75
N TYR A 361 -22.46 26.61 52.61
CA TYR A 361 -21.79 26.39 51.33
C TYR A 361 -20.46 27.14 51.21
N THR A 362 -19.42 26.41 50.82
CA THR A 362 -18.14 26.97 50.36
C THR A 362 -17.62 26.14 49.19
N ALA A 363 -17.14 26.80 48.13
CA ALA A 363 -16.62 26.10 46.95
C ALA A 363 -15.57 25.03 47.32
N ASP A 364 -14.69 25.34 48.29
CA ASP A 364 -13.64 24.43 48.75
C ASP A 364 -14.15 23.13 49.43
N LYS A 365 -15.40 23.08 49.89
CA LYS A 365 -15.99 21.90 50.56
C LYS A 365 -17.13 21.25 49.79
N ASN A 366 -17.70 21.98 48.84
CA ASN A 366 -18.92 21.62 48.15
C ASN A 366 -18.68 21.34 46.66
N GLU A 367 -17.44 21.43 46.18
CA GLU A 367 -17.05 21.14 44.80
C GLU A 367 -15.93 20.09 44.74
N ALA A 368 -16.00 19.24 43.72
CA ALA A 368 -14.96 18.27 43.41
C ALA A 368 -14.86 18.06 41.89
N VAL A 369 -13.76 17.52 41.41
CA VAL A 369 -13.52 17.39 39.95
C VAL A 369 -12.88 16.06 39.63
N GLN A 370 -13.32 15.39 38.57
CA GLN A 370 -12.59 14.31 37.89
C GLN A 370 -12.40 14.65 36.42
N GLN A 371 -11.42 14.03 35.77
CA GLN A 371 -11.16 14.17 34.35
C GLN A 371 -11.45 12.85 33.63
N LEU A 372 -12.20 12.94 32.53
CA LEU A 372 -12.50 11.83 31.63
C LEU A 372 -11.70 12.01 30.34
N THR A 373 -11.09 10.94 29.83
CA THR A 373 -10.33 10.98 28.57
C THR A 373 -10.67 9.79 27.67
N VAL A 374 -10.90 10.05 26.39
CA VAL A 374 -11.24 9.04 25.37
C VAL A 374 -10.28 9.10 24.17
N THR A 375 -9.89 7.92 23.71
CA THR A 375 -9.19 7.70 22.43
C THR A 375 -9.88 6.57 21.67
N THR A 376 -10.21 6.78 20.40
CA THR A 376 -10.79 5.75 19.53
C THR A 376 -10.53 6.05 18.06
N ASN A 377 -10.38 5.01 17.24
CA ASN A 377 -10.35 5.11 15.77
C ASN A 377 -11.72 4.86 15.13
N ALA A 378 -12.80 4.85 15.91
CA ALA A 378 -14.15 4.66 15.40
C ALA A 378 -14.56 5.78 14.42
N PRO A 379 -14.94 5.45 13.17
CA PRO A 379 -15.25 6.45 12.14
C PRO A 379 -16.46 7.31 12.49
N THR A 380 -17.40 6.80 13.29
CA THR A 380 -18.58 7.57 13.74
C THR A 380 -18.48 8.04 15.19
N GLY A 381 -17.28 7.95 15.78
CA GLY A 381 -16.92 8.51 17.08
C GLY A 381 -17.37 7.67 18.28
N TYR A 382 -17.77 8.34 19.36
CA TYR A 382 -18.09 7.68 20.63
C TYR A 382 -19.13 8.45 21.45
N ASN A 383 -19.61 7.80 22.51
CA ASN A 383 -20.37 8.40 23.59
C ASN A 383 -19.81 7.93 24.95
N VAL A 384 -19.76 8.80 25.95
CA VAL A 384 -19.53 8.45 27.36
C VAL A 384 -20.78 8.80 28.15
N TYR A 385 -21.32 7.80 28.84
CA TYR A 385 -22.50 7.92 29.68
C TYR A 385 -22.11 7.78 31.16
N ALA A 386 -22.94 8.30 32.05
CA ALA A 386 -22.86 8.04 33.48
C ALA A 386 -24.25 7.76 34.06
N GLU A 387 -24.30 6.89 35.06
CA GLU A 387 -25.49 6.57 35.86
C GLU A 387 -25.08 6.47 37.34
N GLU A 388 -25.98 6.88 38.22
CA GLU A 388 -25.88 6.59 39.65
C GLU A 388 -26.81 5.43 40.02
N ASN A 389 -26.46 4.69 41.07
CA ASN A 389 -27.31 3.58 41.50
C ASN A 389 -28.59 4.03 42.21
N ASP A 390 -28.54 5.21 42.84
CA ASP A 390 -29.56 5.82 43.69
C ASP A 390 -29.07 7.21 44.15
N GLN A 391 -29.93 8.02 44.78
CA GLN A 391 -29.49 9.17 45.57
C GLN A 391 -28.55 8.75 46.72
N MET A 392 -27.81 9.70 47.29
CA MET A 392 -26.88 9.37 48.37
C MET A 392 -27.64 9.03 49.66
N GLY A 393 -27.77 7.75 49.96
CA GLY A 393 -28.45 7.24 51.13
C GLY A 393 -27.61 7.24 52.40
N LYS A 394 -28.22 7.60 53.54
CA LYS A 394 -27.56 7.51 54.85
C LYS A 394 -27.23 6.05 55.18
N ASP A 395 -25.97 5.77 55.48
CA ASP A 395 -25.46 4.44 55.79
C ASP A 395 -25.80 3.40 54.70
N GLY A 396 -26.01 3.85 53.45
CA GLY A 396 -26.31 3.01 52.29
C GLY A 396 -27.76 2.56 52.14
N VAL A 397 -28.71 3.20 52.84
CA VAL A 397 -30.13 2.93 52.63
C VAL A 397 -30.58 3.36 51.23
N THR A 398 -31.52 2.62 50.65
CA THR A 398 -32.14 2.98 49.36
C THR A 398 -33.06 4.20 49.53
N CYS A 399 -32.99 5.15 48.60
CA CYS A 399 -33.75 6.39 48.61
C CYS A 399 -35.02 6.23 47.77
N THR A 400 -36.04 5.57 48.32
CA THR A 400 -37.25 5.28 47.54
C THR A 400 -38.03 6.54 47.18
N GLY A 401 -38.09 6.84 45.87
CA GLY A 401 -38.90 7.88 45.24
C GLY A 401 -38.10 9.06 44.68
N ALA A 402 -38.67 9.76 43.68
CA ALA A 402 -37.97 10.84 42.96
C ALA A 402 -37.94 12.21 43.69
N ALA A 403 -38.65 12.35 44.81
CA ALA A 403 -38.74 13.61 45.55
C ALA A 403 -38.91 13.37 47.06
N PRO A 404 -38.39 14.28 47.91
CA PRO A 404 -38.55 14.15 49.35
C PRO A 404 -40.04 14.09 49.77
N SER A 405 -40.39 13.11 50.62
CA SER A 405 -41.73 12.93 51.18
C SER A 405 -42.08 13.95 52.26
N VAL A 406 -41.08 14.37 53.07
CA VAL A 406 -41.20 15.39 54.13
C VAL A 406 -39.85 16.09 54.33
N GLY A 407 -39.83 17.43 54.28
CA GLY A 407 -38.59 18.21 54.41
C GLY A 407 -37.67 18.10 53.19
N GLU A 408 -36.41 18.54 53.33
CA GLU A 408 -35.49 18.68 52.20
C GLU A 408 -34.63 17.44 51.92
N TYR A 409 -34.77 16.36 52.72
CA TYR A 409 -33.87 15.20 52.74
C TYR A 409 -34.51 13.86 53.15
N THR A 410 -35.83 13.78 53.33
CA THR A 410 -36.51 12.52 53.70
C THR A 410 -37.17 11.92 52.47
N PHE A 411 -36.83 10.68 52.12
CA PHE A 411 -37.39 9.93 51.00
C PHE A 411 -38.13 8.70 51.54
N GLY A 412 -39.46 8.68 51.44
CA GLY A 412 -40.28 7.70 52.16
C GLY A 412 -40.03 7.77 53.67
N SER A 413 -39.48 6.69 54.24
CA SER A 413 -39.01 6.59 55.64
C SER A 413 -37.50 6.71 55.81
N ASN A 414 -36.75 6.89 54.72
CA ASN A 414 -35.30 6.90 54.69
C ASN A 414 -34.75 8.34 54.60
N THR A 415 -33.49 8.53 55.01
CA THR A 415 -32.80 9.82 54.97
C THR A 415 -31.77 9.81 53.85
N CYS A 416 -31.86 10.75 52.92
CA CYS A 416 -31.01 10.83 51.74
C CYS A 416 -30.59 12.26 51.44
N ILE A 417 -29.44 12.43 50.80
CA ILE A 417 -29.12 13.68 50.10
C ILE A 417 -29.71 13.53 48.70
N ARG A 418 -30.71 14.35 48.41
CA ARG A 418 -31.41 14.38 47.12
C ARG A 418 -30.48 14.72 45.97
N ASP A 419 -30.94 14.44 44.75
CA ASP A 419 -30.35 15.05 43.56
C ASP A 419 -30.71 16.53 43.44
N TYR A 420 -29.86 17.26 42.72
CA TYR A 420 -30.14 18.62 42.33
C TYR A 420 -31.33 18.67 41.36
N ALA A 421 -32.47 19.16 41.84
CA ALA A 421 -33.72 19.12 41.07
C ALA A 421 -34.42 20.48 40.93
N ASN A 422 -33.66 21.59 40.93
CA ASN A 422 -34.23 22.91 40.58
C ASN A 422 -34.49 22.97 39.05
N ALA A 423 -35.49 22.21 38.61
CA ALA A 423 -35.81 21.88 37.21
C ALA A 423 -34.71 21.17 36.40
N ALA A 424 -33.56 20.86 37.02
CA ALA A 424 -32.56 19.97 36.44
C ALA A 424 -33.07 18.53 36.40
N THR A 425 -32.68 17.81 35.36
CA THR A 425 -32.90 16.37 35.18
C THR A 425 -31.62 15.74 34.63
N HIS A 426 -31.58 14.42 34.47
CA HIS A 426 -30.47 13.73 33.81
C HIS A 426 -30.27 14.15 32.35
N THR A 427 -31.31 14.69 31.70
CA THR A 427 -31.25 15.18 30.32
C THR A 427 -31.11 16.70 30.21
N SER A 428 -31.50 17.47 31.21
CA SER A 428 -31.66 18.93 31.13
C SER A 428 -30.88 19.65 32.22
N ALA A 429 -30.01 20.58 31.83
CA ALA A 429 -29.21 21.36 32.77
C ALA A 429 -29.93 22.64 33.19
N THR A 430 -29.78 23.05 34.45
CA THR A 430 -30.24 24.35 34.94
C THR A 430 -29.15 25.06 35.75
N ASP A 431 -29.21 26.39 35.82
CA ASP A 431 -28.20 27.16 36.55
C ASP A 431 -28.34 26.92 38.06
N TRP A 432 -27.41 26.15 38.59
CA TRP A 432 -27.20 26.01 40.02
C TRP A 432 -26.22 27.11 40.39
N THR A 433 -26.67 28.33 40.65
CA THR A 433 -25.81 29.50 40.92
C THR A 433 -24.54 29.19 41.74
N ALA A 434 -23.44 29.92 41.51
CA ALA A 434 -22.13 29.65 42.15
C ALA A 434 -22.17 29.60 43.70
N ALA A 435 -23.16 30.26 44.32
CA ALA A 435 -23.57 30.03 45.69
C ALA A 435 -25.03 29.53 45.67
N PRO A 436 -25.30 28.26 46.00
CA PRO A 436 -26.57 27.62 45.71
C PRO A 436 -27.73 28.05 46.61
N GLY A 437 -27.51 28.82 47.69
CA GLY A 437 -28.59 29.36 48.51
C GLY A 437 -29.46 28.24 49.12
N SER A 438 -30.75 28.19 48.79
CA SER A 438 -31.67 27.13 49.20
C SER A 438 -31.75 25.95 48.21
N ASN A 439 -30.87 25.90 47.20
CA ASN A 439 -30.80 24.80 46.26
C ASN A 439 -29.91 23.70 46.82
N TYR A 440 -30.52 22.64 47.33
CA TYR A 440 -29.84 21.50 47.93
C TYR A 440 -29.79 20.30 46.98
N GLY A 441 -28.78 19.45 47.15
CA GLY A 441 -28.67 18.15 46.51
C GLY A 441 -27.25 17.81 46.08
N PHE A 442 -27.14 16.81 45.21
CA PHE A 442 -25.94 16.38 44.51
C PHE A 442 -26.15 16.46 42.99
N GLY A 443 -25.12 16.85 42.26
CA GLY A 443 -25.19 16.95 40.80
C GLY A 443 -23.84 17.28 40.18
N TYR A 444 -23.82 17.49 38.87
CA TYR A 444 -22.59 17.74 38.13
C TYR A 444 -22.75 18.76 37.00
N THR A 445 -21.61 19.31 36.60
CA THR A 445 -21.44 20.09 35.38
C THR A 445 -20.19 19.64 34.63
N LEU A 446 -19.98 20.17 33.43
CA LEU A 446 -18.91 19.78 32.53
C LEU A 446 -18.11 20.98 32.04
N ALA A 447 -16.84 20.74 31.78
CA ALA A 447 -15.97 21.66 31.06
C ALA A 447 -15.04 20.90 30.11
N ASN A 448 -14.84 21.40 28.90
CA ASN A 448 -13.84 20.84 28.00
C ASN A 448 -12.43 21.10 28.55
N GLN A 449 -11.60 20.06 28.60
CA GLN A 449 -10.16 20.15 28.89
C GLN A 449 -9.37 20.17 27.59
N SER A 450 -9.74 19.29 26.66
CA SER A 450 -9.29 19.24 25.28
C SER A 450 -10.48 18.92 24.37
N GLY A 451 -10.46 19.42 23.13
CA GLY A 451 -11.59 19.24 22.22
C GLY A 451 -12.86 19.99 22.65
N THR A 452 -14.00 19.54 22.16
CA THR A 452 -15.32 20.17 22.41
C THR A 452 -16.41 19.13 22.67
N ASP A 453 -16.03 18.00 23.26
CA ASP A 453 -16.88 16.81 23.31
C ASP A 453 -17.84 16.79 24.50
N ALA A 454 -17.72 17.71 25.47
CA ALA A 454 -18.67 17.81 26.56
C ALA A 454 -20.10 18.08 26.04
N ARG A 455 -21.09 17.30 26.51
CA ARG A 455 -22.48 17.43 26.04
C ARG A 455 -23.12 18.77 26.34
N PHE A 456 -22.75 19.35 27.47
CA PHE A 456 -23.11 20.71 27.86
C PHE A 456 -21.92 21.32 28.59
N LEU A 457 -21.98 22.62 28.88
CA LEU A 457 -20.93 23.31 29.60
C LEU A 457 -21.52 24.07 30.78
N TYR A 458 -20.73 24.19 31.84
CA TYR A 458 -21.08 24.94 33.05
C TYR A 458 -21.54 26.38 32.78
N ASN A 459 -21.06 27.00 31.70
CA ASN A 459 -21.35 28.38 31.32
C ASN A 459 -22.38 28.51 30.19
N ASN A 460 -23.12 27.44 29.85
CA ASN A 460 -24.09 27.48 28.75
C ASN A 460 -25.47 27.98 29.22
N GLY A 461 -25.56 29.28 29.52
CA GLY A 461 -26.82 29.93 29.92
C GLY A 461 -26.92 30.29 31.41
N GLY A 462 -25.85 30.12 32.17
CA GLY A 462 -25.79 30.41 33.61
C GLY A 462 -24.35 30.44 34.14
N ALA A 463 -24.21 30.61 35.46
CA ALA A 463 -22.90 30.61 36.12
C ALA A 463 -22.37 29.19 36.37
N TYR A 464 -23.27 28.23 36.60
CA TYR A 464 -22.95 26.82 36.79
C TYR A 464 -24.17 25.97 36.42
N MET A 465 -24.31 25.71 35.12
CA MET A 465 -25.33 24.83 34.57
C MET A 465 -25.08 23.40 35.03
N ALA A 466 -26.00 22.80 35.77
CA ALA A 466 -25.83 21.46 36.35
C ALA A 466 -26.97 20.51 36.01
N LYS A 467 -26.66 19.21 36.00
CA LYS A 467 -27.61 18.09 35.89
C LYS A 467 -27.46 17.16 37.09
N GLN A 468 -28.49 16.36 37.34
CA GLN A 468 -28.36 15.11 38.12
C GLN A 468 -27.85 13.99 37.21
N PHE A 469 -27.30 12.90 37.77
CA PHE A 469 -27.02 11.72 36.97
C PHE A 469 -28.32 10.96 36.68
N ALA A 470 -28.30 10.06 35.70
CA ALA A 470 -29.43 9.15 35.51
C ALA A 470 -29.49 8.19 36.71
N ASP A 471 -30.62 8.19 37.41
CA ASP A 471 -30.88 7.36 38.58
C ASP A 471 -31.49 6.00 38.22
N GLN A 472 -30.80 4.92 38.60
CA GLN A 472 -31.28 3.55 38.43
C GLN A 472 -32.50 3.20 39.29
N GLU A 473 -32.65 3.77 40.49
CA GLU A 473 -33.79 3.52 41.38
C GLU A 473 -35.08 4.06 40.74
N ASN A 474 -35.01 5.29 40.24
CA ASN A 474 -36.11 5.97 39.56
C ASN A 474 -36.27 5.59 38.06
N SER A 475 -35.55 4.57 37.57
CA SER A 475 -35.61 4.08 36.18
C SER A 475 -35.29 5.13 35.11
N GLU A 476 -34.42 6.10 35.42
CA GLU A 476 -33.91 7.06 34.44
C GLU A 476 -32.82 6.41 33.59
N SER A 477 -32.90 6.60 32.27
CA SER A 477 -31.98 5.93 31.34
C SER A 477 -30.80 6.85 31.01
N LYS A 478 -29.58 6.36 31.28
CA LYS A 478 -28.34 7.04 30.84
C LYS A 478 -28.21 7.14 29.31
N TYR A 479 -29.01 6.41 28.55
CA TYR A 479 -29.01 6.44 27.08
C TYR A 479 -30.04 7.42 26.51
N ASP A 480 -30.77 8.14 27.36
CA ASP A 480 -31.72 9.15 26.91
C ASP A 480 -31.01 10.28 26.15
N THR A 481 -31.76 10.94 25.28
CA THR A 481 -31.19 12.01 24.45
C THR A 481 -30.70 13.14 25.36
N ASN A 482 -29.42 13.49 25.23
CA ASN A 482 -28.69 14.45 26.08
C ASN A 482 -28.26 13.96 27.47
N ALA A 483 -28.40 12.67 27.80
CA ALA A 483 -27.89 12.11 29.05
C ALA A 483 -26.38 11.76 29.01
N ASP A 484 -25.78 11.74 27.82
CA ASP A 484 -24.33 11.58 27.66
C ASP A 484 -23.52 12.71 28.32
N LEU A 485 -22.34 12.38 28.83
CA LEU A 485 -21.36 13.34 29.32
C LEU A 485 -20.46 13.85 28.20
N MET A 486 -20.02 12.93 27.34
CA MET A 486 -19.15 13.22 26.22
C MET A 486 -19.71 12.58 24.95
N TYR A 487 -19.60 13.25 23.81
CA TYR A 487 -19.85 12.66 22.51
C TYR A 487 -18.95 13.24 21.41
N ASN A 488 -18.64 12.40 20.42
CA ASN A 488 -18.01 12.82 19.18
C ASN A 488 -18.56 12.01 18.00
N VAL A 489 -18.45 12.55 16.78
CA VAL A 489 -18.93 11.95 15.53
C VAL A 489 -17.80 11.46 14.62
N GLY A 490 -16.56 11.47 15.12
CA GLY A 490 -15.39 10.95 14.43
C GLY A 490 -14.34 10.42 15.40
N PRO A 491 -13.21 9.91 14.86
CA PRO A 491 -12.12 9.39 15.67
C PRO A 491 -11.50 10.50 16.53
N VAL A 492 -11.05 10.15 17.72
CA VAL A 492 -10.40 11.09 18.66
C VAL A 492 -9.14 10.49 19.26
N SER A 493 -8.18 11.36 19.59
CA SER A 493 -6.95 11.00 20.27
C SER A 493 -6.78 11.87 21.51
N GLY A 494 -7.21 11.36 22.67
CA GLY A 494 -7.09 12.05 23.95
C GLY A 494 -8.07 13.21 24.13
N SER A 495 -9.30 13.08 23.61
CA SER A 495 -10.37 14.04 23.90
C SER A 495 -10.75 13.97 25.36
N SER A 496 -10.91 15.11 26.03
CA SER A 496 -10.97 15.15 27.47
C SER A 496 -11.92 16.20 28.03
N VAL A 497 -12.66 15.82 29.06
CA VAL A 497 -13.67 16.64 29.73
C VAL A 497 -13.50 16.52 31.25
N TYR A 498 -13.63 17.65 31.94
CA TYR A 498 -13.78 17.66 33.39
C TYR A 498 -15.25 17.45 33.76
N VAL A 499 -15.49 16.53 34.68
CA VAL A 499 -16.77 16.38 35.39
C VAL A 499 -16.59 17.05 36.75
N CYS A 500 -17.27 18.17 36.95
CA CYS A 500 -17.24 18.91 38.20
C CYS A 500 -18.52 18.59 38.98
N TYR A 501 -18.36 18.06 40.18
CA TYR A 501 -19.44 17.68 41.08
C TYR A 501 -19.72 18.81 42.05
N ARG A 502 -21.00 18.97 42.40
CA ARG A 502 -21.43 19.82 43.51
C ARG A 502 -22.32 19.07 44.48
N ILE A 503 -22.11 19.32 45.77
CA ILE A 503 -23.00 18.86 46.84
C ILE A 503 -23.40 20.02 47.74
N HIS A 504 -24.66 20.10 48.14
CA HIS A 504 -25.14 21.08 49.11
C HIS A 504 -26.27 20.51 49.96
N VAL A 505 -26.19 20.64 51.29
CA VAL A 505 -27.14 20.02 52.22
C VAL A 505 -27.81 21.07 53.10
N PRO A 506 -29.07 20.87 53.51
CA PRO A 506 -29.76 21.79 54.40
C PRO A 506 -29.28 21.66 55.85
N ALA A 507 -29.48 22.70 56.66
CA ALA A 507 -29.11 22.72 58.08
C ALA A 507 -29.83 21.64 58.91
N THR A 508 -30.96 21.16 58.40
CA THR A 508 -31.78 20.13 59.00
C THR A 508 -31.37 18.72 58.58
N GLN A 509 -30.41 18.55 57.65
CA GLN A 509 -29.89 17.25 57.23
C GLN A 509 -29.33 16.48 58.46
N PRO A 510 -29.81 15.26 58.74
CA PRO A 510 -29.30 14.46 59.85
C PRO A 510 -27.82 14.11 59.64
N ALA A 511 -27.04 14.15 60.72
CA ALA A 511 -25.66 13.68 60.68
C ALA A 511 -25.61 12.18 60.33
N GLY A 512 -24.62 11.79 59.52
CA GLY A 512 -24.44 10.42 59.05
C GLY A 512 -23.43 10.32 57.91
N PHE A 513 -23.09 9.10 57.53
CA PHE A 513 -22.31 8.83 56.33
C PHE A 513 -23.28 8.64 55.16
N TYR A 514 -23.10 9.38 54.06
CA TYR A 514 -23.97 9.29 52.89
C TYR A 514 -23.15 8.90 51.68
N PHE A 515 -23.64 7.98 50.85
CA PHE A 515 -22.95 7.59 49.63
C PHE A 515 -23.90 7.04 48.56
N ASN A 516 -23.46 7.17 47.32
CA ASN A 516 -23.95 6.45 46.15
C ASN A 516 -22.75 5.89 45.37
N LYS A 517 -23.00 5.30 44.20
CA LYS A 517 -22.01 4.75 43.27
C LYS A 517 -22.30 5.30 41.89
N LEU A 518 -21.30 5.94 41.29
CA LEU A 518 -21.33 6.38 39.90
C LEU A 518 -20.66 5.34 39.00
N LYS A 519 -21.28 5.07 37.84
CA LYS A 519 -20.77 4.17 36.82
C LYS A 519 -20.69 4.86 35.47
N TYR A 520 -19.51 4.82 34.86
CA TYR A 520 -19.27 5.31 33.52
C TYR A 520 -19.39 4.20 32.47
N THR A 521 -19.82 4.55 31.27
CA THR A 521 -19.86 3.63 30.12
C THR A 521 -19.42 4.37 28.87
N ALA A 522 -18.27 3.99 28.31
CA ALA A 522 -17.78 4.51 27.04
C ALA A 522 -18.14 3.52 25.91
N VAL A 523 -18.67 4.03 24.80
CA VAL A 523 -19.09 3.23 23.64
C VAL A 523 -18.53 3.87 22.37
N ALA A 524 -17.70 3.13 21.63
CA ALA A 524 -17.24 3.49 20.30
C ALA A 524 -18.25 3.04 19.23
N LYS A 525 -18.31 3.75 18.10
CA LYS A 525 -19.28 3.52 17.02
C LYS A 525 -18.55 3.25 15.69
N PHE A 526 -18.36 1.96 15.36
CA PHE A 526 -17.67 1.50 14.16
C PHE A 526 -18.57 1.39 12.93
#